data_AF-A0A7X7DS43-F1
#
_entry.id   AF-A0A7X7DS43-F1
#
_cell.length_a   1.000
_cell.length_b   1.000
_cell.length_c   1.000
_cell.angle_alpha   90.00
_cell.angle_beta   90.00
_cell.angle_gamma   90.00
#
_symmetry.space_group_name_H-M   'P 1'
#
loop_
_entity.id
_entity.type
_entity.pdbx_description
1 polymer ?
#
loop_
_entity_poly.entity_id
_entity_poly.type
_entity_poly.pdbx_seq_one_letter_code
_entity_poly.pdbx_strand_id
1 'polypeptide(L)'
;VAQNTGAGNKKRALKGFGEGLFALVALGVVATGILYLSAEQSIALFIGTHQAAAIAEGVAYMRLVCFFYVLSYTGSSFVGFFRGSGRINIPFIGTTMHLSVRVVLSYWLAPVMGLKAVALATGVGWVSIVLFQLVIFAAIRRRERKLELSGAPL
;
A
#
# COMPACT_ATOMS: atom_id res chain seq x y z
N VAL A 1 -1.71 -2.25 -17.65
CA VAL A 1 -3.06 -2.84 -17.35
C VAL A 1 -4.17 -2.20 -18.19
N ALA A 2 -4.31 -0.87 -18.20
CA ALA A 2 -5.41 -0.19 -18.89
C ALA A 2 -5.51 -0.49 -20.39
N GLN A 3 -4.39 -0.40 -21.13
CA GLN A 3 -4.35 -0.70 -22.57
C GLN A 3 -4.78 -2.13 -22.90
N ASN A 4 -4.23 -3.12 -22.17
CA ASN A 4 -4.60 -4.53 -22.37
C ASN A 4 -6.06 -4.82 -21.99
N THR A 5 -6.61 -4.09 -21.00
CA THR A 5 -8.02 -4.21 -20.61
C THR A 5 -8.94 -3.60 -21.67
N GLY A 6 -8.59 -2.43 -22.22
CA GLY A 6 -9.33 -1.79 -23.31
C GLY A 6 -9.31 -2.60 -24.62
N ALA A 7 -8.25 -3.35 -24.88
CA ALA A 7 -8.14 -4.27 -26.01
C ALA A 7 -8.81 -5.65 -25.79
N GLY A 8 -9.58 -5.83 -24.71
CA GLY A 8 -10.26 -7.09 -24.37
C GLY A 8 -9.33 -8.23 -23.90
N ASN A 9 -8.00 -8.02 -23.86
CA ASN A 9 -7.03 -9.06 -23.54
C ASN A 9 -6.75 -9.14 -22.03
N LYS A 10 -7.71 -9.65 -21.27
CA LYS A 10 -7.64 -9.80 -19.80
C LYS A 10 -6.42 -10.60 -19.34
N LYS A 11 -6.03 -11.64 -20.07
CA LYS A 11 -4.87 -12.49 -19.72
C LYS A 11 -3.55 -11.69 -19.76
N ARG A 12 -3.35 -10.85 -20.78
CA ARG A 12 -2.19 -9.93 -20.83
C ARG A 12 -2.28 -8.81 -19.80
N ALA A 13 -3.48 -8.33 -19.46
CA ALA A 13 -3.66 -7.34 -18.40
C ALA A 13 -3.22 -7.89 -17.03
N LEU A 14 -3.59 -9.13 -16.70
CA LEU A 14 -3.18 -9.82 -15.47
C LEU A 14 -1.68 -10.12 -15.43
N LYS A 15 -1.08 -10.54 -16.54
CA LYS A 15 0.37 -10.75 -16.63
C LYS A 15 1.14 -9.45 -16.34
N GLY A 16 0.74 -8.35 -17.00
CA GLY A 16 1.35 -7.05 -16.78
C GLY A 16 1.13 -6.50 -15.36
N PHE A 17 0.01 -6.85 -14.71
CA PHE A 17 -0.19 -6.53 -13.29
C PHE A 17 0.80 -7.29 -12.39
N GLY A 18 1.01 -8.58 -12.63
CA GLY A 18 1.96 -9.38 -11.86
C GLY A 18 3.40 -8.88 -12.00
N GLU A 19 3.83 -8.56 -13.22
CA GLU A 19 5.16 -7.98 -13.50
C GLU A 19 5.32 -6.60 -12.84
N GLY A 20 4.31 -5.73 -12.97
CA GLY A 20 4.31 -4.42 -12.32
C GLY A 20 4.31 -4.51 -10.79
N LEU A 21 3.57 -5.46 -10.21
CA LEU A 21 3.57 -5.72 -8.78
C LEU A 21 4.95 -6.17 -8.30
N PHE A 22 5.59 -7.10 -9.00
CA PHE A 22 6.94 -7.53 -8.67
C PHE A 22 7.94 -6.36 -8.71
N ALA A 23 7.89 -5.54 -9.76
CA ALA A 23 8.75 -4.37 -9.88
C ALA A 23 8.52 -3.36 -8.73
N LEU A 24 7.27 -3.08 -8.37
CA LEU A 24 6.92 -2.17 -7.28
C LEU A 24 7.33 -2.72 -5.90
N VAL A 25 7.21 -4.02 -5.68
CA VAL A 25 7.68 -4.66 -4.44
C VAL A 25 9.21 -4.63 -4.35
N ALA A 26 9.92 -4.94 -5.44
CA ALA A 26 11.38 -4.85 -5.49
C ALA A 26 11.85 -3.41 -5.21
N LEU A 27 11.22 -2.43 -5.84
CA LEU A 27 11.47 -1.02 -5.56
C LEU A 27 11.17 -0.67 -4.10
N GLY A 28 10.08 -1.17 -3.54
CA GLY A 28 9.71 -0.96 -2.15
C GLY A 28 10.73 -1.52 -1.16
N VAL A 29 11.31 -2.70 -1.43
CA VAL A 29 12.38 -3.28 -0.61
C VAL A 29 13.64 -2.41 -0.66
N VAL A 30 14.05 -1.99 -1.87
CA VAL A 30 15.22 -1.10 -2.04
C VAL A 30 15.01 0.23 -1.33
N ALA A 31 13.84 0.86 -1.52
CA ALA A 31 13.48 2.12 -0.86
C ALA A 31 13.45 1.97 0.67
N THR A 32 12.94 0.85 1.18
CA THR A 32 12.95 0.54 2.62
C THR A 32 14.37 0.48 3.17
N GLY A 33 15.28 -0.19 2.46
CA GLY A 33 16.69 -0.28 2.86
C GLY A 33 17.37 1.09 2.88
N ILE A 34 17.19 1.89 1.83
CA ILE A 34 17.74 3.26 1.76
C ILE A 34 17.22 4.11 2.91
N LEU A 35 15.90 4.12 3.13
CA LEU A 35 15.28 4.93 4.18
C LEU A 35 15.67 4.48 5.58
N TYR A 36 15.83 3.18 5.82
CA TYR A 36 16.26 2.67 7.13
C TYR A 36 17.69 3.11 7.46
N LEU A 37 18.60 3.04 6.47
CA LEU A 37 19.99 3.45 6.63
C LEU A 37 20.13 4.98 6.74
N SER A 38 19.32 5.74 6.00
CA SER A 38 19.38 7.20 5.99
C SER A 38 18.52 7.87 7.07
N ALA A 39 17.72 7.12 7.84
CA ALA A 39 16.71 7.67 8.76
C ALA A 39 17.27 8.75 9.70
N GLU A 40 18.43 8.50 10.30
CA GLU A 40 19.07 9.44 11.24
C GLU A 40 19.52 10.73 10.55
N GLN A 41 20.17 10.60 9.40
CA GLN A 41 20.65 11.73 8.61
C GLN A 41 19.49 12.55 8.06
N SER A 42 18.43 11.88 7.57
CA SER A 42 17.23 12.52 7.03
C SER A 42 16.48 13.31 8.10
N ILE A 43 16.31 12.75 9.30
CA ILE A 43 15.64 13.42 10.41
C ILE A 43 16.50 14.56 10.98
N ALA A 44 17.81 14.36 11.14
CA ALA A 44 18.73 15.40 11.61
C ALA A 44 18.81 16.60 10.64
N LEU A 45 18.73 16.36 9.33
CA LEU A 45 18.67 17.40 8.30
C LEU A 45 17.39 18.25 8.44
N PHE A 46 16.25 17.63 8.77
CA PHE A 46 14.96 18.31 8.82
C PHE A 46 14.73 19.10 10.11
N ILE A 47 15.11 18.53 11.26
CA ILE A 47 14.80 19.09 12.59
C ILE A 47 16.00 19.84 13.19
N GLY A 48 17.19 19.68 12.60
CA GLY A 48 18.45 20.21 13.13
C GLY A 48 19.01 19.34 14.26
N THR A 49 20.32 19.46 14.52
CA THR A 49 21.05 18.61 15.48
C THR A 49 20.83 18.99 16.94
N HIS A 50 20.15 20.09 17.22
CA HIS A 50 19.98 20.63 18.58
C HIS A 50 18.87 19.96 19.39
N GLN A 51 18.04 19.10 18.80
CA GLN A 51 16.91 18.44 19.47
C GLN A 51 17.07 16.91 19.49
N ALA A 52 18.01 16.40 20.29
CA ALA A 52 18.33 14.97 20.37
C ALA A 52 17.10 14.08 20.66
N ALA A 53 16.19 14.52 21.53
CA ALA A 53 14.96 13.78 21.83
C ALA A 53 14.00 13.69 20.64
N ALA A 54 13.86 14.79 19.87
CA ALA A 54 13.03 14.81 18.66
C ALA A 54 13.64 13.96 17.54
N ILE A 55 14.97 13.96 17.40
CA ILE A 55 15.68 13.10 16.46
C ILE A 55 15.45 11.63 16.80
N ALA A 56 15.62 11.23 18.07
CA ALA A 56 15.42 9.84 18.49
C ALA A 56 14.00 9.32 18.20
N GLU A 57 12.97 10.14 18.48
CA GLU A 57 11.58 9.79 18.17
C GLU A 57 11.30 9.76 16.66
N GLY A 58 11.83 10.71 15.90
CA GLY A 58 11.70 10.74 14.44
C GLY A 58 12.38 9.55 13.76
N VAL A 59 13.57 9.16 14.22
CA VAL A 59 14.29 7.97 13.74
C VAL A 59 13.52 6.70 14.07
N ALA A 60 13.00 6.58 15.30
CA ALA A 60 12.19 5.42 15.68
C ALA A 60 10.92 5.31 14.82
N TYR A 61 10.26 6.44 14.54
CA TYR A 61 9.13 6.50 13.61
C TYR A 61 9.53 6.08 12.19
N MET A 62 10.61 6.64 11.62
CA MET A 62 11.05 6.31 10.26
C MET A 62 11.39 4.83 10.12
N ARG A 63 12.14 4.29 11.09
CA ARG A 63 12.51 2.87 11.11
C ARG A 63 11.30 1.95 11.26
N LEU A 64 10.26 2.39 11.98
CA LEU A 64 9.04 1.60 12.10
C LEU A 64 8.19 1.66 10.83
N VAL A 65 7.98 2.85 10.26
CA VAL A 65 7.12 3.05 9.10
C VAL A 65 7.72 2.43 7.82
N CYS A 66 9.05 2.37 7.72
CA CYS A 66 9.70 1.88 6.50
C CYS A 66 9.37 0.42 6.21
N PHE A 67 9.22 -0.44 7.21
CA PHE A 67 8.82 -1.84 7.00
C PHE A 67 7.44 -1.96 6.34
N PHE A 68 6.55 -0.99 6.57
CA PHE A 68 5.24 -1.00 5.97
C PHE A 68 5.24 -0.44 4.53
N TYR A 69 6.32 0.18 4.03
CA TYR A 69 6.33 0.74 2.67
C TYR A 69 6.09 -0.30 1.58
N VAL A 70 6.55 -1.54 1.78
CA VAL A 70 6.26 -2.64 0.85
C VAL A 70 4.74 -2.83 0.67
N LEU A 71 3.96 -2.67 1.75
CA LEU A 71 2.49 -2.70 1.70
C LEU A 71 1.93 -1.48 0.96
N SER A 72 2.52 -0.30 1.14
CA SER A 72 2.13 0.92 0.41
C SER A 72 2.29 0.76 -1.10
N TYR A 73 3.43 0.23 -1.55
CA TYR A 73 3.68 -0.06 -2.96
C TYR A 73 2.73 -1.13 -3.50
N THR A 74 2.45 -2.17 -2.72
CA THR A 74 1.48 -3.21 -3.06
C THR A 74 0.07 -2.63 -3.23
N GLY A 75 -0.39 -1.83 -2.28
CA GLY A 75 -1.69 -1.15 -2.35
C GLY A 75 -1.77 -0.19 -3.55
N SER A 76 -0.70 0.55 -3.82
CA SER A 76 -0.62 1.43 -5.00
C SER A 76 -0.72 0.65 -6.31
N SER A 77 -0.11 -0.53 -6.39
CA SER A 77 -0.24 -1.45 -7.53
C SER A 77 -1.70 -1.86 -7.75
N PHE A 78 -2.40 -2.26 -6.68
CA PHE A 78 -3.82 -2.62 -6.75
C PHE A 78 -4.71 -1.44 -7.14
N VAL A 79 -4.45 -0.25 -6.61
CA VAL A 79 -5.15 0.98 -7.02
C VAL A 79 -4.97 1.21 -8.52
N GLY A 80 -3.74 1.09 -9.03
CA GLY A 80 -3.44 1.21 -10.45
C GLY A 80 -4.14 0.15 -11.31
N PHE A 81 -4.21 -1.09 -10.81
CA PHE A 81 -4.94 -2.18 -11.47
C PHE A 81 -6.43 -1.87 -11.57
N PHE A 82 -7.10 -1.60 -10.45
CA PHE A 82 -8.55 -1.36 -10.44
C PHE A 82 -8.94 -0.11 -11.23
N ARG A 83 -8.15 0.97 -11.14
CA ARG A 83 -8.34 2.16 -11.99
C ARG A 83 -8.15 1.83 -13.46
N GLY A 84 -7.08 1.11 -13.81
CA GLY A 84 -6.80 0.68 -15.18
C GLY A 84 -7.86 -0.26 -15.76
N SER A 85 -8.57 -1.00 -14.92
CA SER A 85 -9.68 -1.87 -15.33
C SER A 85 -11.06 -1.19 -15.25
N GLY A 86 -11.13 0.13 -15.04
CA GLY A 86 -12.37 0.91 -15.00
C GLY A 86 -13.18 0.78 -13.69
N ARG A 87 -12.65 0.09 -12.67
CA ARG A 87 -13.34 -0.15 -11.39
C ARG A 87 -12.91 0.84 -10.32
N ILE A 88 -13.05 2.13 -10.58
CA ILE A 88 -12.55 3.22 -9.71
C ILE A 88 -13.17 3.25 -8.31
N ASN A 89 -14.39 2.72 -8.15
CA ASN A 89 -15.09 2.68 -6.86
C ASN A 89 -14.36 1.84 -5.81
N ILE A 90 -13.71 0.74 -6.23
CA ILE A 90 -12.99 -0.16 -5.31
C ILE A 90 -11.82 0.57 -4.61
N PRO A 91 -10.85 1.19 -5.33
CA PRO A 91 -9.78 1.92 -4.69
C PRO A 91 -10.29 3.15 -3.95
N PHE A 92 -11.36 3.81 -4.39
CA PHE A 92 -11.94 4.95 -3.68
C PHE A 92 -12.45 4.58 -2.28
N ILE A 93 -13.24 3.50 -2.17
CA ILE A 93 -13.72 2.99 -0.88
C ILE A 93 -12.53 2.54 -0.02
N GLY A 94 -11.56 1.83 -0.61
CA GLY A 94 -10.37 1.38 0.08
C GLY A 94 -9.52 2.52 0.64
N THR A 95 -9.28 3.59 -0.13
CA THR A 95 -8.52 4.76 0.34
C THR A 95 -9.27 5.52 1.41
N THR A 96 -10.59 5.65 1.30
CA THR A 96 -11.41 6.32 2.31
C THR A 96 -11.37 5.55 3.63
N MET A 97 -11.58 4.23 3.60
CA MET A 97 -11.46 3.37 4.78
C MET A 97 -10.07 3.46 5.40
N HIS A 98 -9.01 3.42 4.58
CA HIS A 98 -7.63 3.57 5.04
C HIS A 98 -7.44 4.88 5.82
N LEU A 99 -7.87 6.01 5.24
CA LEU A 99 -7.73 7.33 5.84
C LEU A 99 -8.49 7.41 7.16
N SER A 100 -9.74 6.93 7.19
CA SER A 100 -10.55 6.89 8.41
C SER A 100 -9.90 6.06 9.51
N VAL A 101 -9.46 4.84 9.21
CA VAL A 101 -8.78 3.95 10.16
C VAL A 101 -7.51 4.61 10.70
N ARG A 102 -6.70 5.20 9.81
CA ARG A 102 -5.46 5.88 10.19
C ARG A 102 -5.73 7.05 11.14
N VAL A 103 -6.73 7.89 10.86
CA VAL A 103 -7.06 9.05 11.70
C VAL A 103 -7.58 8.60 13.07
N VAL A 104 -8.53 7.67 13.11
CA VAL A 104 -9.13 7.17 14.36
C VAL A 104 -8.08 6.50 15.24
N LEU A 105 -7.27 5.61 14.67
CA LEU A 105 -6.20 4.93 15.41
C LEU A 105 -5.12 5.91 15.87
N SER A 106 -4.72 6.87 15.03
CA SER A 106 -3.71 7.86 15.43
C SER A 106 -4.20 8.70 16.61
N TYR A 107 -5.45 9.17 16.57
CA TYR A 107 -6.01 9.96 17.67
C TYR A 107 -6.09 9.17 18.98
N TRP A 108 -6.43 7.88 18.91
CA TRP A 108 -6.57 7.04 20.09
C TRP A 108 -5.23 6.56 20.68
N LEU A 109 -4.24 6.26 19.82
CA LEU A 109 -2.92 5.76 20.25
C LEU A 109 -1.89 6.86 20.51
N ALA A 110 -2.07 8.07 19.96
CA ALA A 110 -1.14 9.18 20.15
C ALA A 110 -0.88 9.53 21.63
N PRO A 111 -1.88 9.53 22.54
CA PRO A 111 -1.64 9.83 23.96
C PRO A 111 -0.70 8.85 24.66
N VAL A 112 -0.60 7.61 24.16
CA VAL A 112 0.17 6.54 24.81
C VAL A 112 1.55 6.35 24.15
N MET A 113 1.62 6.47 22.82
CA MET A 113 2.82 6.09 22.05
C MET A 113 3.44 7.24 21.23
N GLY A 114 2.89 8.45 21.31
CA GLY A 114 3.42 9.62 20.60
C GLY A 114 3.52 9.38 19.08
N LEU A 115 4.68 9.67 18.49
CA LEU A 115 4.89 9.57 17.04
C LEU A 115 4.78 8.13 16.51
N LYS A 116 5.17 7.14 17.33
CA LYS A 116 5.09 5.71 16.96
C LYS A 116 3.65 5.26 16.74
N ALA A 117 2.67 5.88 17.41
CA ALA A 117 1.25 5.65 17.18
C ALA A 117 0.86 5.90 15.72
N VAL A 118 1.39 6.98 15.13
CA VAL A 118 1.08 7.38 13.75
C VAL A 118 1.68 6.40 12.75
N ALA A 119 2.90 5.91 13.01
CA ALA A 119 3.52 4.87 12.18
C ALA A 119 2.72 3.58 12.21
N LEU A 120 2.31 3.12 13.40
CA LEU A 120 1.49 1.91 13.56
C LEU A 120 0.11 2.07 12.92
N ALA A 121 -0.57 3.19 13.14
CA ALA A 121 -1.87 3.47 12.53
C ALA A 121 -1.78 3.50 11.00
N THR A 122 -0.68 4.05 10.45
CA THR A 122 -0.41 4.05 9.00
C THR A 122 -0.17 2.62 8.48
N GLY A 123 0.64 1.83 9.20
CA GLY A 123 0.89 0.43 8.88
C GLY A 123 -0.39 -0.40 8.86
N VAL A 124 -1.22 -0.28 9.90
CA VAL A 124 -2.54 -0.94 9.99
C VAL A 124 -3.45 -0.50 8.86
N GLY A 125 -3.44 0.79 8.51
CA GLY A 125 -4.17 1.30 7.35
C GLY A 125 -3.71 0.65 6.04
N TRP A 126 -2.41 0.49 5.82
CA TRP A 126 -1.88 -0.17 4.62
C TRP A 126 -2.19 -1.67 4.59
N VAL A 127 -2.11 -2.37 5.74
CA VAL A 127 -2.56 -3.76 5.84
C VAL A 127 -4.03 -3.88 5.47
N SER A 128 -4.88 -3.00 5.99
CA SER A 128 -6.33 -3.02 5.78
C SER A 128 -6.70 -2.83 4.31
N ILE A 129 -6.12 -1.83 3.63
CA ILE A 129 -6.40 -1.57 2.22
C ILE A 129 -5.87 -2.68 1.31
N VAL A 130 -4.67 -3.21 1.58
CA VAL A 130 -4.08 -4.31 0.81
C VAL A 130 -4.93 -5.57 0.97
N LEU A 131 -5.36 -5.90 2.19
CA LEU A 131 -6.23 -7.04 2.45
C LEU A 131 -7.57 -6.90 1.74
N PHE A 132 -8.22 -5.74 1.84
CA PHE A 132 -9.48 -5.46 1.15
C PHE A 132 -9.34 -5.64 -0.37
N GLN A 133 -8.31 -5.05 -0.97
CA GLN A 133 -8.04 -5.14 -2.40
C GLN A 133 -7.70 -6.57 -2.85
N LEU A 134 -6.93 -7.31 -2.05
CA LEU A 134 -6.62 -8.73 -2.28
C LEU A 134 -7.87 -9.60 -2.26
N VAL A 135 -8.76 -9.42 -1.27
CA VAL A 135 -10.01 -10.18 -1.15
C VAL A 135 -10.90 -9.92 -2.36
N ILE A 136 -11.07 -8.66 -2.76
CA ILE A 136 -11.85 -8.30 -3.94
C ILE A 136 -11.24 -8.87 -5.21
N PHE A 137 -9.92 -8.77 -5.37
CA PHE A 137 -9.21 -9.34 -6.51
C PHE A 137 -9.39 -10.87 -6.58
N ALA A 138 -9.26 -11.57 -5.45
CA ALA A 138 -9.47 -13.01 -5.37
C ALA A 138 -10.93 -13.40 -5.67
N ALA A 139 -11.90 -12.64 -5.18
CA ALA A 139 -13.33 -12.87 -5.44
C ALA A 139 -13.66 -12.71 -6.94
N ILE A 140 -13.13 -11.68 -7.60
CA ILE A 140 -13.29 -11.47 -9.04
C ILE A 140 -12.69 -12.65 -9.81
N ARG A 141 -11.45 -13.04 -9.47
CA ARG A 141 -10.76 -14.15 -10.15
C ARG A 141 -11.48 -15.48 -9.99
N ARG A 142 -12.04 -15.76 -8.81
CA ARG A 142 -12.84 -16.97 -8.56
C ARG A 142 -14.12 -16.99 -9.42
N ARG A 143 -14.78 -15.84 -9.63
CA ARG A 143 -15.96 -15.74 -10.50
C ARG A 143 -15.59 -15.96 -11.96
N GLU A 144 -14.53 -15.31 -12.45
CA GLU A 144 -14.08 -15.47 -13.83
C GLU A 144 -13.71 -16.93 -14.14
N ARG A 145 -12.95 -17.60 -13.26
CA ARG A 145 -12.62 -19.03 -13.42
C ARG A 145 -13.85 -19.94 -13.41
N LYS A 146 -14.87 -19.63 -12.60
CA LYS A 146 -16.12 -20.41 -12.58
C LYS A 146 -16.90 -20.26 -13.89
N LEU A 147 -16.92 -19.07 -14.48
CA LEU A 147 -17.58 -18.82 -15.77
C LEU A 147 -16.87 -19.55 -16.91
N GLU A 148 -15.53 -19.51 -16.94
CA GLU A 148 -14.71 -20.27 -17.90
C GLU A 148 -14.97 -21.79 -17.82
N LEU A 149 -15.09 -22.33 -16.60
CA LEU A 149 -15.37 -23.76 -16.38
C LEU A 149 -16.83 -24.14 -16.66
N SER A 150 -17.76 -23.18 -16.61
CA SER A 150 -19.19 -23.41 -16.85
C SER A 150 -19.59 -23.30 -18.33
N GLY A 151 -18.65 -22.95 -19.22
CA GLY A 151 -18.91 -22.82 -20.66
C GLY A 151 -19.85 -21.66 -21.05
N ALA A 152 -20.13 -20.73 -20.14
CA ALA A 152 -20.99 -19.59 -20.44
C ALA A 152 -20.22 -18.56 -21.31
N PRO A 153 -20.77 -18.13 -22.45
CA PRO A 153 -20.09 -17.16 -23.32
C PRO A 153 -19.90 -15.81 -22.59
N LEU A 154 -18.73 -15.20 -22.82
CA LEU A 154 -18.30 -13.92 -22.28
C LEU A 154 -19.12 -12.74 -22.82
#